data_AF-A0A3T1B618-F1
#
_entry.id   AF-A0A3T1B618-F1
#
_cell.length_a   1.000
_cell.length_b   1.000
_cell.length_c   1.000
_cell.angle_alpha   90.00
_cell.angle_beta   90.00
_cell.angle_gamma   90.00
#
_symmetry.space_group_name_H-M   'P 1'
#
loop_
_entity.id
_entity.type
_entity.pdbx_description
1 polymer ?
#
loop_
_entity_poly.entity_id
_entity_poly.type
_entity_poly.pdbx_seq_one_letter_code
_entity_poly.pdbx_strand_id
1 'polypeptide(L)'
;MIEPSEYDDVIVTVGHPWGNLHPTLSEWIATGPGRYRPFVGLIGASRQSTGEDLDLSEIPLEYHNSRKSRRLQREGLLPMPWGPPPDDLPLPKLPPDTPPHIRSMFEDD
;
A
#
# COMPACT_ATOMS: atom_id res chain seq x y z
N MET A 1 5.97 -13.89 -5.37
CA MET A 1 4.54 -13.54 -5.17
C MET A 1 4.01 -14.56 -4.19
N ILE A 2 3.41 -14.09 -3.11
CA ILE A 2 2.98 -14.91 -1.98
C ILE A 2 1.68 -15.63 -2.34
N GLU A 3 1.62 -16.93 -2.07
CA GLU A 3 0.41 -17.71 -2.31
C GLU A 3 -0.66 -17.44 -1.23
N PRO A 4 -1.96 -17.48 -1.54
CA PRO A 4 -3.02 -17.24 -0.55
C PRO A 4 -2.97 -18.12 0.70
N SER A 5 -2.44 -19.35 0.59
CA SER A 5 -2.24 -20.26 1.72
C SER A 5 -1.20 -19.77 2.73
N GLU A 6 -0.37 -18.80 2.37
CA GLU A 6 0.70 -18.23 3.20
C GLU A 6 0.29 -16.93 3.89
N TYR A 7 -0.88 -16.36 3.60
CA TYR A 7 -1.27 -15.02 4.05
C TYR A 7 -1.35 -14.88 5.58
N ASP A 8 -1.65 -15.96 6.30
CA ASP A 8 -1.67 -15.96 7.77
C ASP A 8 -0.26 -15.97 8.38
N ASP A 9 0.77 -16.40 7.64
CA ASP A 9 2.18 -16.38 8.07
C ASP A 9 2.90 -15.07 7.69
N VAL A 10 2.22 -14.13 7.02
CA VAL A 10 2.83 -12.86 6.59
C VAL A 10 2.34 -11.76 7.50
N ILE A 11 3.26 -11.12 8.24
CA ILE A 11 2.98 -9.88 8.97
C ILE A 11 3.28 -8.72 8.05
N VAL A 12 2.30 -7.86 7.83
CA VAL A 12 2.50 -6.63 7.07
C VAL A 12 2.71 -5.45 8.00
N THR A 13 3.61 -4.55 7.63
CA THR A 13 3.74 -3.25 8.30
C THR A 13 2.87 -2.25 7.56
N VAL A 14 1.79 -1.83 8.20
CA VAL A 14 0.90 -0.79 7.69
C VAL A 14 1.37 0.54 8.27
N GLY A 15 1.84 1.43 7.39
CA GLY A 15 2.18 2.79 7.75
C GLY A 15 0.89 3.57 8.03
N HIS A 16 0.81 4.22 9.18
CA HIS A 16 -0.30 5.09 9.53
C HIS A 16 0.24 6.35 10.22
N PRO A 17 -0.36 7.55 10.00
CA PRO A 17 0.23 8.83 10.43
C PRO A 17 0.52 8.96 11.93
N TRP A 18 -0.11 8.12 12.75
CA TRP A 18 0.01 8.13 14.20
C TRP A 18 0.75 6.91 14.78
N GLY A 19 1.33 6.08 13.93
CA GLY A 19 2.07 4.88 14.32
C GLY A 19 1.76 3.70 13.42
N ASN A 20 2.70 2.77 13.32
CA ASN A 20 2.58 1.59 12.46
C ASN A 20 1.69 0.52 13.10
N LEU A 21 1.02 -0.26 12.25
CA LEU A 21 0.27 -1.45 12.63
C LEU A 21 0.93 -2.68 12.03
N HIS A 22 0.78 -3.82 12.69
CA HIS A 22 1.39 -5.09 12.29
C HIS A 22 0.37 -6.25 12.22
N PRO A 23 -0.71 -6.14 11.43
CA PRO A 23 -1.65 -7.24 11.23
C PRO A 23 -1.04 -8.34 10.34
N THR A 24 -1.68 -9.50 10.29
CA THR A 24 -1.39 -10.47 9.23
C THR A 24 -1.87 -9.93 7.87
N LEU A 25 -1.31 -10.44 6.77
CA LEU A 25 -1.77 -10.09 5.42
C LEU A 25 -3.24 -10.47 5.23
N SER A 26 -3.67 -11.61 5.80
CA SER A 26 -5.07 -12.05 5.81
C SER A 26 -6.00 -11.05 6.51
N GLU A 27 -5.63 -10.58 7.71
CA GLU A 27 -6.38 -9.56 8.46
C GLU A 27 -6.46 -8.24 7.69
N TRP A 28 -5.35 -7.83 7.06
CA TRP A 28 -5.30 -6.63 6.25
C TRP A 28 -6.18 -6.73 5.01
N ILE A 29 -6.16 -7.85 4.29
CA ILE A 29 -7.03 -8.08 3.12
C ILE A 29 -8.51 -8.01 3.52
N ALA A 30 -8.86 -8.57 4.67
CA ALA A 30 -10.24 -8.58 5.16
C ALA A 30 -10.76 -7.18 5.55
N THR A 31 -9.90 -6.32 6.10
CA THR A 31 -10.30 -5.05 6.72
C THR A 31 -9.95 -3.82 5.89
N GLY A 32 -8.78 -3.82 5.27
CA GLY A 32 -8.23 -2.75 4.47
C GLY A 32 -7.92 -1.46 5.24
N PRO A 33 -7.59 -0.38 4.52
CA PRO A 33 -7.27 0.92 5.11
C PRO A 33 -8.48 1.65 5.71
N GLY A 34 -9.70 1.23 5.34
CA GLY A 34 -10.93 2.01 5.53
C GLY A 34 -11.12 3.10 4.46
N ARG A 35 -12.39 3.43 4.19
CA ARG A 35 -12.84 4.22 3.02
C ARG A 35 -12.17 5.59 2.81
N TYR A 36 -11.72 6.25 3.87
CA TYR A 36 -11.27 7.65 3.82
C TYR A 36 -9.83 7.85 4.29
N ARG A 37 -9.00 6.80 4.20
CA ARG A 37 -7.62 6.84 4.74
C ARG A 37 -6.56 6.71 3.64
N PRO A 38 -6.21 7.80 2.95
CA PRO A 38 -5.24 7.76 1.83
C PRO A 38 -3.78 7.57 2.28
N PHE A 39 -3.49 7.77 3.57
CA PHE A 39 -2.14 7.64 4.16
C PHE A 39 -1.89 6.30 4.87
N VAL A 40 -2.83 5.36 4.73
CA VAL A 40 -2.75 4.07 5.43
C VAL A 40 -2.46 2.99 4.42
N GLY A 41 -1.23 2.50 4.34
CA GLY A 41 -0.84 1.56 3.30
C GLY A 41 0.32 0.68 3.72
N LEU A 42 0.64 -0.32 2.91
CA LEU A 42 1.75 -1.23 3.17
C LEU A 42 3.08 -0.49 2.97
N ILE A 43 3.96 -0.60 3.96
CA ILE A 43 5.32 -0.04 3.94
C ILE A 43 6.41 -1.09 4.19
N GLY A 44 6.02 -2.33 4.49
CA GLY A 44 6.92 -3.47 4.63
C GLY A 44 6.14 -4.76 4.90
N ALA A 45 6.81 -5.90 4.82
CA ALA A 45 6.26 -7.20 5.17
C ALA A 45 7.37 -8.15 5.64
N SER A 46 7.03 -9.12 6.48
CA SER A 46 7.94 -10.18 6.89
C SER A 46 7.18 -11.47 7.20
N ARG A 47 7.86 -12.61 7.14
CA ARG A 47 7.31 -13.89 7.58
C ARG A 47 7.29 -13.97 9.10
N GLN A 48 6.15 -14.35 9.67
CA GLN A 48 5.98 -14.56 11.11
C GLN A 48 6.81 -15.73 11.61
N SER A 49 6.83 -16.83 10.85
CA SER A 49 7.53 -18.06 11.21
C SER A 49 9.06 -17.94 11.22
N THR A 50 9.63 -17.18 10.28
CA THR A 50 11.09 -17.08 10.10
C THR A 50 11.68 -15.72 10.48
N GLY A 51 10.85 -14.67 10.53
CA GLY A 51 11.31 -13.28 10.67
C GLY A 51 11.97 -12.71 9.41
N GLU A 52 11.92 -13.43 8.28
CA GLU A 52 12.50 -12.98 7.01
C GLU A 52 11.70 -11.81 6.42
N ASP A 53 12.39 -10.73 6.06
CA ASP A 53 11.79 -9.59 5.36
C ASP A 53 11.36 -9.99 3.95
N LEU A 54 10.16 -9.57 3.56
CA LEU A 54 9.57 -9.83 2.25
C LEU A 54 9.51 -8.55 1.43
N ASP A 55 9.79 -8.67 0.14
CA ASP A 55 9.62 -7.56 -0.80
C ASP A 55 8.12 -7.28 -1.00
N LEU A 56 7.70 -6.01 -0.94
CA LEU A 56 6.29 -5.63 -1.12
C LEU A 56 5.74 -6.01 -2.50
N SER A 57 6.60 -6.13 -3.52
CA SER A 57 6.20 -6.60 -4.84
C SER A 57 5.69 -8.05 -4.85
N GLU A 58 5.95 -8.81 -3.78
CA GLU A 58 5.40 -10.14 -3.61
C GLU A 58 3.94 -10.15 -3.14
N ILE A 59 3.46 -9.05 -2.55
CA ILE A 59 2.07 -8.85 -2.16
C ILE A 59 1.32 -8.26 -3.37
N PRO A 60 0.16 -8.80 -3.76
CA PRO A 60 -0.63 -8.25 -4.87
C PRO A 60 -0.93 -6.75 -4.68
N LEU A 61 -0.71 -5.97 -5.74
CA LEU A 61 -0.72 -4.50 -5.69
C LEU A 61 -2.09 -3.93 -5.24
N GLU A 62 -3.18 -4.65 -5.49
CA GLU A 62 -4.53 -4.27 -5.06
C GLU A 62 -4.67 -4.11 -3.55
N TYR A 63 -3.77 -4.72 -2.78
CA TYR A 63 -3.76 -4.67 -1.32
C TYR A 63 -2.76 -3.65 -0.76
N HIS A 64 -2.09 -2.83 -1.57
CA HIS A 64 -1.06 -1.92 -1.04
C HIS A 64 -1.65 -0.63 -0.46
N ASN A 65 -2.77 -0.16 -1.01
CA ASN A 65 -3.26 1.20 -0.82
C ASN A 65 -2.17 2.28 -1.01
N SER A 66 -1.28 2.08 -1.97
CA SER A 66 -0.38 3.12 -2.49
C SER A 66 -1.11 4.03 -3.50
N ARG A 67 -0.55 5.18 -3.85
CA ARG A 67 -1.19 6.06 -4.86
C ARG A 67 -1.29 5.36 -6.20
N LYS A 68 -0.24 4.63 -6.59
CA LYS A 68 -0.24 3.79 -7.79
C LYS A 68 -1.38 2.78 -7.79
N SER A 69 -1.55 2.01 -6.71
CA SER A 69 -2.65 1.03 -6.62
C SER A 69 -4.03 1.69 -6.73
N ARG A 70 -4.24 2.82 -6.04
CA ARG A 70 -5.50 3.58 -6.08
C ARG A 70 -5.78 4.15 -7.47
N ARG A 71 -4.77 4.65 -8.17
CA ARG A 71 -4.91 5.14 -9.55
C ARG A 71 -5.37 4.03 -10.48
N LEU A 72 -4.70 2.88 -10.46
CA LEU A 72 -5.05 1.73 -11.29
C LEU A 72 -6.46 1.19 -10.97
N GLN A 73 -6.86 1.23 -9.71
CA GLN A 73 -8.22 0.89 -9.28
C GLN A 73 -9.27 1.82 -9.87
N ARG A 74 -9.04 3.14 -9.87
CA ARG A 74 -9.96 4.11 -10.49
C ARG A 74 -10.03 3.98 -12.00
N GLU A 75 -8.92 3.60 -12.64
CA GLU A 75 -8.85 3.34 -14.07
C GLU A 75 -9.49 1.98 -14.47
N GLY A 76 -9.91 1.16 -13.49
CA GLY A 76 -10.48 -0.16 -13.74
C GLY A 76 -9.45 -1.22 -14.15
N LEU A 77 -8.15 -0.92 -13.99
CA LEU A 77 -7.04 -1.82 -14.32
C LEU A 77 -6.66 -2.75 -13.17
N LEU A 78 -7.18 -2.50 -11.97
CA LEU A 78 -6.91 -3.27 -10.76
C LEU A 78 -8.21 -3.47 -9.95
N PRO A 79 -8.41 -4.63 -9.31
CA PRO A 79 -9.57 -4.86 -8.45
C PRO A 79 -9.63 -3.86 -7.29
N MET A 80 -10.85 -3.55 -6.85
CA MET A 80 -11.15 -2.70 -5.69
C MET A 80 -11.64 -3.56 -4.51
N PRO A 81 -10.75 -4.29 -3.80
CA PRO A 81 -11.15 -5.26 -2.78
C PRO A 81 -11.92 -4.61 -1.61
N TRP A 82 -11.69 -3.32 -1.36
CA TRP A 82 -12.32 -2.56 -0.28
C TRP A 82 -13.34 -1.52 -0.77
N GLY A 83 -13.78 -1.64 -2.02
CA GLY A 83 -14.59 -0.63 -2.70
C GLY A 83 -13.77 0.55 -3.24
N PRO A 84 -14.42 1.67 -3.60
CA PRO A 84 -13.74 2.80 -4.22
C PRO A 84 -12.60 3.34 -3.35
N PRO A 85 -11.39 3.52 -3.90
CA PRO A 85 -10.25 4.02 -3.13
C PRO A 85 -10.47 5.47 -2.66
N PRO A 86 -9.91 5.88 -1.51
CA PRO A 86 -9.99 7.27 -1.05
C PRO A 86 -9.36 8.22 -2.07
N ASP A 87 -9.88 9.43 -2.21
CA ASP A 87 -9.29 10.44 -3.11
C ASP A 87 -7.84 10.75 -2.74
N ASP A 88 -7.00 10.93 -3.74
CA ASP A 88 -5.64 11.41 -3.50
C ASP A 88 -5.69 12.89 -3.15
N LEU A 89 -4.93 13.29 -2.13
CA LEU A 89 -4.75 14.70 -1.87
C LEU A 89 -3.98 15.33 -3.02
N PRO A 90 -4.24 16.63 -3.31
CA PRO A 90 -3.48 17.36 -4.30
C PRO A 90 -1.99 17.27 -3.95
N LEU A 91 -1.17 16.95 -4.95
CA LEU A 91 0.27 17.03 -4.79
C LEU A 91 0.66 18.44 -4.33
N PRO A 92 1.68 18.58 -3.46
CA PRO A 92 2.28 19.89 -3.25
C PRO A 92 2.68 20.44 -4.62
N LYS A 93 2.35 21.71 -4.88
CA LYS A 93 2.80 22.38 -6.10
C LYS A 93 4.31 22.50 -6.04
N LEU A 94 5.00 21.58 -6.69
CA LEU A 94 6.45 21.58 -6.77
C LEU A 94 6.90 22.77 -7.63
N PRO A 95 7.92 23.54 -7.18
CA PRO A 95 8.52 24.58 -8.00
C PRO A 95 8.95 24.08 -9.40
N PRO A 96 8.91 24.94 -10.44
CA PRO A 96 9.30 24.54 -11.80
C PRO A 96 10.73 23.99 -11.90
N ASP A 97 11.60 24.42 -10.99
CA ASP A 97 13.01 24.06 -10.84
C ASP A 97 13.25 22.82 -9.96
N THR A 98 12.19 22.16 -9.48
CA THR A 98 12.34 20.93 -8.68
C THR A 98 13.07 19.85 -9.48
N PRO A 99 14.21 19.34 -8.97
CA PRO A 99 14.96 18.28 -9.62
C PRO A 99 14.11 17.02 -9.94
N PRO A 100 14.36 16.32 -11.07
CA PRO A 100 13.58 15.14 -11.46
C PRO A 100 13.52 14.05 -10.39
N HIS A 101 14.61 13.81 -9.66
CA HIS A 101 14.67 12.81 -8.59
C HIS A 101 13.84 13.19 -7.36
N ILE A 102 13.56 14.48 -7.15
CA ILE A 102 12.64 14.95 -6.11
C ILE A 102 11.20 14.83 -6.60
N ARG A 103 10.93 15.09 -7.90
CA ARG A 103 9.58 14.89 -8.48
C ARG A 103 9.14 13.44 -8.44
N SER A 104 10.01 12.50 -8.81
CA SER A 104 9.71 11.06 -8.80
C SER A 104 9.28 10.57 -7.42
N MET A 105 9.85 11.12 -6.34
CA MET A 105 9.45 10.80 -4.95
C MET A 105 7.99 11.14 -4.62
N PHE A 106 7.35 12.02 -5.40
CA PHE A 106 5.95 12.38 -5.20
C PHE A 106 5.00 11.74 -6.24
N GLU A 107 5.55 11.23 -7.35
CA GLU A 107 4.78 10.75 -8.51
C GLU A 107 4.72 9.20 -8.61
N ASP A 108 5.72 8.49 -8.06
CA ASP A 108 5.94 7.05 -8.30
C ASP A 108 5.47 6.08 -7.19
N ASP A 109 5.00 6.56 -6.03
CA ASP A 109 4.47 5.71 -4.93
C ASP A 109 3.05 5.17 -5.18
#